data_AF-A6WZU2-F1
#
_entry.id   AF-A6WZU2-F1
#
_cell.length_a   1.000
_cell.length_b   1.000
_cell.length_c   1.000
_cell.angle_alpha   90.00
_cell.angle_beta   90.00
_cell.angle_gamma   90.00
#
_symmetry.space_group_name_H-M   'P 1'
#
loop_
_entity.id
_entity.type
_entity.pdbx_description
1 polymer ?
#
loop_
_entity_poly.entity_id
_entity_poly.type
_entity_poly.pdbx_seq_one_letter_code
_entity_poly.pdbx_strand_id
1 'polypeptide(L)' 'MFEKEKIMTSVKIDVQERHPAGFKSRRETLGLTQEELAASAGISVQELDSLENTPANSGSYNFANAVKVEQALAQAEPK' A
#
# COMPACT_ATOMS: atom_id res chain seq x y z
N MET A 1 17.30 20.68 -38.09
CA MET A 1 17.55 20.58 -36.64
C MET A 1 16.28 20.05 -36.03
N PHE A 2 16.27 18.80 -35.56
CA PHE A 2 15.10 18.21 -34.91
C PHE A 2 15.34 18.24 -33.41
N GLU A 3 14.60 19.08 -32.71
CA GLU A 3 14.53 19.09 -31.25
C GLU A 3 14.05 17.71 -30.80
N LYS A 4 14.90 17.00 -30.07
CA LYS A 4 14.53 15.75 -29.43
C LYS A 4 13.59 16.10 -28.29
N GLU A 5 12.29 16.05 -28.56
CA GLU A 5 11.27 16.03 -27.53
C GLU A 5 11.67 14.94 -26.52
N LYS A 6 12.03 15.41 -25.34
CA LYS A 6 12.34 14.58 -24.19
C LYS A 6 11.04 13.89 -23.82
N ILE A 7 10.81 12.70 -24.38
CA ILE A 7 9.80 11.77 -23.91
C ILE A 7 10.21 11.42 -22.48
N MET A 8 9.79 12.24 -21.52
CA MET A 8 9.61 11.83 -20.15
C MET A 8 8.49 10.80 -20.22
N THR A 9 8.86 9.59 -20.60
CA THR A 9 8.05 8.40 -20.43
C THR A 9 7.68 8.42 -18.97
N SER A 10 6.48 8.92 -18.67
CA SER A 10 5.81 8.66 -17.42
C SER A 10 5.71 7.16 -17.42
N VAL A 11 6.72 6.52 -16.82
CA VAL A 11 6.68 5.12 -16.55
C VAL A 11 5.46 5.02 -15.64
N LYS A 12 4.32 4.66 -16.24
CA LYS A 12 3.18 4.08 -15.55
C LYS A 12 3.71 2.76 -15.00
N ILE A 13 4.65 2.85 -14.06
CA ILE A 13 4.92 1.75 -13.18
C ILE A 13 3.56 1.61 -12.52
N ASP A 14 2.95 0.46 -12.75
CA ASP A 14 1.73 0.00 -12.11
C ASP A 14 2.02 -0.19 -10.61
N VAL A 15 2.41 0.90 -9.93
CA VAL A 15 2.57 1.03 -8.46
C VAL A 15 1.18 1.22 -7.85
N GLN A 16 0.12 1.22 -8.66
CA GLN A 16 -1.25 1.43 -8.19
C GLN A 16 -1.78 0.23 -7.41
N GLU A 17 -1.30 -1.00 -7.65
CA GLU A 17 -1.84 -2.18 -6.96
C GLU A 17 -1.27 -2.42 -5.55
N ARG A 18 -0.26 -1.66 -5.11
CA ARG A 18 0.34 -1.82 -3.76
C ARG A 18 0.36 -0.52 -2.96
N HIS A 19 -0.42 0.47 -3.37
CA HIS A 19 -0.45 1.74 -2.65
C HIS A 19 -1.22 1.57 -1.32
N PRO A 20 -0.65 2.01 -0.18
CA PRO A 20 -1.23 1.77 1.13
C PRO A 20 -2.59 2.47 1.37
N ALA A 21 -2.96 3.44 0.53
CA ALA A 21 -4.26 4.11 0.54
C ALA A 21 -5.47 3.15 0.48
N GLY A 22 -5.31 1.95 -0.07
CA GLY A 22 -6.38 0.95 -0.13
C GLY A 22 -6.42 -0.03 1.05
N PHE A 23 -5.43 -0.03 1.94
CA PHE A 23 -5.28 -1.08 2.95
C PHE A 23 -6.42 -1.08 3.96
N LYS A 24 -6.86 0.11 4.40
CA LYS A 24 -7.97 0.25 5.35
C LYS A 24 -9.25 -0.39 4.81
N SER A 25 -9.66 -0.03 3.60
CA SER A 25 -10.89 -0.55 3.00
C SER A 25 -10.82 -2.06 2.77
N ARG A 26 -9.67 -2.59 2.34
CA ARG A 26 -9.47 -4.04 2.18
C ARG A 26 -9.54 -4.78 3.51
N ARG A 27 -8.86 -4.27 4.54
CA ARG A 27 -8.90 -4.81 5.90
C ARG A 27 -10.33 -4.87 6.43
N GLU A 28 -11.08 -3.78 6.29
CA GLU A 28 -12.47 -3.69 6.74
C GLU A 28 -13.39 -4.64 5.96
N THR A 29 -13.18 -4.80 4.65
CA THR A 29 -13.93 -5.75 3.82
C THR A 29 -13.69 -7.21 4.23
N LEU A 30 -12.49 -7.52 4.73
CA LEU A 30 -12.13 -8.84 5.25
C LEU A 30 -12.58 -9.06 6.70
N GLY A 31 -13.18 -8.05 7.35
CA GLY A 31 -13.61 -8.14 8.75
C GLY A 31 -12.44 -8.17 9.76
N LEU A 32 -11.26 -7.67 9.37
CA LEU A 32 -10.06 -7.67 10.20
C LEU A 32 -9.93 -6.39 11.04
N THR A 33 -9.46 -6.54 12.28
CA THR A 33 -9.02 -5.38 13.08
C THR A 33 -7.62 -4.92 12.66
N GLN A 34 -7.25 -3.69 13.00
CA GLN A 34 -5.87 -3.20 12.75
C GLN A 34 -4.84 -4.07 13.48
N GLU A 35 -5.16 -4.55 14.68
CA GLU A 35 -4.29 -5.43 15.47
C GLU A 35 -4.06 -6.77 14.77
N GLU A 36 -5.11 -7.38 14.21
CA GLU A 36 -5.03 -8.65 13.49
C GLU A 36 -4.18 -8.51 12.21
N LEU A 37 -4.40 -7.46 11.43
CA LEU A 37 -3.62 -7.21 10.22
C LEU A 37 -2.16 -6.87 10.54
N ALA A 38 -1.91 -6.03 11.54
CA ALA A 38 -0.57 -5.65 11.95
C ALA A 38 0.22 -6.88 12.46
N ALA A 39 -0.44 -7.74 13.26
CA ALA A 39 0.15 -8.99 13.73
C ALA A 39 0.47 -9.95 12.57
N SER A 40 -0.46 -10.09 11.61
CA SER A 40 -0.25 -10.92 10.40
C SER A 40 0.89 -10.40 9.52
N ALA A 41 0.98 -9.07 9.36
CA ALA A 41 2.05 -8.41 8.61
C ALA A 41 3.38 -8.30 9.38
N GLY A 42 3.42 -8.63 10.67
CA GLY A 42 4.62 -8.50 11.49
C GLY A 42 5.13 -7.06 11.63
N ILE A 43 4.19 -6.11 11.78
CA ILE A 43 4.47 -4.69 12.02
C ILE A 43 3.69 -4.20 13.26
N SER A 44 4.02 -3.02 13.78
CA SER A 44 3.23 -2.40 14.83
C SER A 44 1.93 -1.81 14.29
N VAL A 45 0.92 -1.70 15.16
CA VAL A 45 -0.37 -1.05 14.83
C VAL A 45 -0.17 0.41 14.41
N GLN A 46 0.80 1.12 15.01
CA GLN A 46 1.12 2.50 14.64
C GLN A 46 1.72 2.62 13.23
N GLU A 47 2.55 1.65 12.82
CA GLU A 47 3.05 1.58 11.45
C GLU A 47 1.93 1.27 10.46
N LEU A 48 1.00 0.38 10.82
CA LEU A 48 -0.18 0.10 9.99
C LEU A 48 -1.06 1.35 9.86
N ASP A 49 -1.35 2.05 10.95
CA ASP A 49 -2.15 3.27 10.93
C ASP A 49 -1.50 4.36 10.06
N SER A 50 -0.18 4.50 10.12
CA SER A 50 0.56 5.43 9.25
C SER A 50 0.42 5.07 7.76
N LEU A 51 0.42 3.77 7.44
CA LEU A 51 0.19 3.29 6.08
C LEU A 51 -1.27 3.52 5.64
N GLU A 52 -2.25 3.16 6.48
CA GLU A 52 -3.67 3.33 6.18
C GLU A 52 -4.08 4.79 5.97
N ASN A 53 -3.40 5.72 6.65
CA ASN A 53 -3.61 7.16 6.49
C ASN A 53 -2.70 7.82 5.44
N THR A 54 -1.90 7.03 4.70
CA THR A 54 -1.04 7.57 3.64
C THR A 54 -1.90 8.09 2.47
N PRO A 55 -1.79 9.36 2.09
CA PRO A 55 -2.53 9.92 0.96
C PRO A 55 -2.22 9.18 -0.35
N ALA A 56 -3.21 8.96 -1.21
CA ALA A 56 -3.06 8.26 -2.49
C ALA A 56 -2.00 8.86 -3.45
N ASN A 57 -1.63 10.12 -3.24
CA ASN A 57 -0.62 10.84 -4.03
C ASN A 57 0.72 11.02 -3.29
N SER A 58 0.88 10.37 -2.12
CA SER A 58 2.13 10.44 -1.35
C SER A 58 3.13 9.41 -1.87
N GLY A 59 4.28 9.88 -2.34
CA GLY A 59 5.42 9.01 -2.67
C GLY A 59 6.25 8.60 -1.45
N SER A 60 5.89 9.06 -0.25
CA SER A 60 6.64 8.82 0.99
C SER A 60 5.85 7.95 1.95
N TYR A 61 6.20 6.68 1.99
CA TYR A 61 5.75 5.70 2.98
C TYR A 61 6.80 4.61 3.15
N ASN A 62 6.73 3.83 4.22
CA ASN A 62 7.63 2.71 4.41
C ASN A 62 7.25 1.57 3.45
N PHE A 63 7.97 1.47 2.33
CA PHE A 63 7.71 0.47 1.29
C PHE A 63 7.82 -0.96 1.81
N ALA A 64 8.79 -1.25 2.69
CA ALA A 64 8.96 -2.59 3.25
C ALA A 64 7.74 -3.01 4.08
N ASN A 65 7.22 -2.09 4.90
CA ASN A 65 5.99 -2.34 5.68
C ASN A 65 4.77 -2.45 4.76
N ALA A 66 4.68 -1.61 3.71
CA ALA A 66 3.57 -1.69 2.76
C ALA A 66 3.51 -3.05 2.04
N VAL A 67 4.66 -3.59 1.63
CA VAL A 67 4.73 -4.93 1.02
C VAL A 67 4.28 -6.02 2.00
N LYS A 68 4.66 -5.95 3.27
CA LYS A 68 4.22 -6.91 4.29
C LYS A 68 2.70 -6.86 4.50
N VAL A 69 2.14 -5.65 4.59
CA VAL A 69 0.69 -5.47 4.74
C VAL A 69 -0.07 -5.96 3.51
N GLU A 70 0.43 -5.69 2.31
CA GLU A 70 -0.12 -6.22 1.07
C GLU A 70 -0.15 -7.75 1.07
N GLN A 71 0.96 -8.39 1.47
CA GLN A 71 1.05 -9.85 1.57
C GLN A 71 0.06 -10.42 2.59
N ALA A 72 -0.07 -9.77 3.76
CA ALA A 72 -1.02 -10.18 4.79
C ALA A 72 -2.47 -10.05 4.29
N LEU A 73 -2.82 -8.95 3.63
CA LEU A 73 -4.14 -8.76 3.02
C LEU A 73 -4.44 -9.77 1.90
N ALA A 74 -3.42 -10.15 1.12
CA ALA A 74 -3.58 -11.13 0.04
C ALA A 74 -3.75 -12.58 0.56
N GLN A 75 -3.26 -12.88 1.76
CA GLN A 75 -3.39 -14.19 2.40
C GLN A 75 -4.60 -14.29 3.34
N ALA A 76 -5.20 -13.16 3.70
CA ALA A 76 -6.35 -13.11 4.58
C ALA A 76 -7.63 -13.54 3.86
N GLU A 77 -8.41 -14.40 4.52
CA GLU A 77 -9.74 -14.79 4.07
C GLU A 77 -10.81 -13.89 4.73
N PRO A 78 -11.91 -13.56 4.02
CA PRO A 78 -13.00 -12.80 4.62
C PRO A 78 -13.65 -13.60 5.75
N LYS A 79 -13.87 -12.93 6.90
CA LYS A 79 -14.57 -13.49 8.06
C LYS A 79 -16.09 -13.41 7.93
#